data_AF-A0A9N8F4H1-F1
#
_entry.id   AF-A0A9N8F4H1-F1
#
_cell.length_a   1.000
_cell.length_b   1.000
_cell.length_c   1.000
_cell.angle_alpha   90.00
_cell.angle_beta   90.00
_cell.angle_gamma   90.00
#
_symmetry.space_group_name_H-M   'P 1'
#
loop_
_entity.id
_entity.type
_entity.pdbx_description
1 polymer ?
#
loop_
_entity_poly.entity_id
_entity_poly.type
_entity_poly.pdbx_seq_one_letter_code
_entity_poly.pdbx_strand_id
1 'polypeptide(L)'
;MIKPSIFLVGASLSQLFFILISQTSGYIVDSDVNIKVRPFHRSPIKQAAAATALQLPSQQKSKSVALDPSQYNAARIKRGQQFFQDNMVAIANSWGIIIVAGFADTEMASALLSTKATDTAEKAQKRYIRTFQDLLYWHTQDLFDPRSPAVRQLGAVKSMHNRAAASIVAKANNKSSKCPFSSAARNLVKLTCPHTSGTKGPSNQAEFIQSVMARTQASFVAMVVTNPKSFGIYDQRGLEDFVYLWWALGKELGIEDEYNMCSSLATAKKFVADEYTTNTAPALAA
;
A
#
# COMPACT_ATOMS: atom_id res chain seq x y z
N MET A 1 43.90 7.27 -33.79
CA MET A 1 42.47 7.58 -34.03
C MET A 1 41.67 6.29 -33.95
N ILE A 2 40.93 6.07 -32.86
CA ILE A 2 40.00 4.94 -32.72
C ILE A 2 38.73 5.50 -32.07
N LYS A 3 37.59 5.39 -32.77
CA LYS A 3 36.24 5.72 -32.28
C LYS A 3 35.71 4.55 -31.44
N PRO A 4 34.95 4.76 -30.35
CA PRO A 4 34.14 3.71 -29.77
C PRO A 4 32.72 3.76 -30.35
N SER A 5 32.33 2.68 -31.01
CA SER A 5 30.94 2.38 -31.33
C SER A 5 30.33 1.67 -30.12
N ILE A 6 29.48 2.35 -29.35
CA ILE A 6 28.62 1.73 -28.34
C ILE A 6 27.32 1.34 -29.04
N PHE A 7 27.17 0.05 -29.34
CA PHE A 7 25.87 -0.59 -29.46
C PHE A 7 25.58 -1.24 -28.10
N LEU A 8 24.57 -0.76 -27.38
CA LEU A 8 23.96 -1.52 -26.30
C LEU A 8 22.44 -1.36 -26.38
N VAL A 9 21.85 -2.51 -26.66
CA VAL A 9 20.44 -2.78 -26.90
C VAL A 9 19.64 -2.53 -25.61
N GLY A 10 18.47 -1.93 -25.77
CA GLY A 10 17.58 -1.56 -24.67
C GLY A 10 17.09 -2.76 -23.86
N ALA A 11 17.45 -2.77 -22.58
CA ALA A 11 16.64 -3.37 -21.53
C ALA A 11 15.80 -2.26 -20.87
N SER A 12 14.51 -2.49 -20.70
CA SER A 12 13.65 -1.62 -19.90
C SER A 12 14.11 -1.64 -18.44
N LEU A 13 14.04 -0.52 -17.72
CA LEU A 13 14.36 -0.43 -16.28
C LEU A 13 13.62 -1.49 -15.43
N SER A 14 12.45 -1.96 -15.89
CA SER A 14 11.73 -3.07 -15.27
C SER A 14 12.45 -4.43 -15.36
N GLN A 15 13.23 -4.68 -16.42
CA GLN A 15 14.00 -5.92 -16.60
C GLN A 15 15.28 -5.91 -15.75
N LEU A 16 15.92 -4.75 -15.59
CA LEU A 16 17.05 -4.60 -14.66
C LEU A 16 16.63 -4.83 -13.21
N PHE A 17 15.41 -4.46 -12.84
CA PHE A 17 14.85 -4.69 -11.50
C PHE A 17 14.67 -6.19 -11.17
N PHE A 18 14.26 -7.01 -12.14
CA PHE A 18 14.16 -8.48 -11.95
C PHE A 18 15.53 -9.17 -11.86
N ILE A 19 16.53 -8.68 -12.61
CA ILE A 19 17.89 -9.24 -12.58
C ILE A 19 18.58 -8.94 -11.23
N LEU A 20 18.35 -7.76 -10.65
CA LEU A 20 18.91 -7.40 -9.34
C LEU A 20 18.32 -8.23 -8.18
N ILE A 21 17.03 -8.59 -8.24
CA ILE A 21 16.40 -9.47 -7.23
C ILE A 21 16.94 -10.91 -7.35
N SER A 22 17.23 -11.37 -8.57
CA SER A 22 17.80 -12.70 -8.84
C SER A 22 19.24 -12.85 -8.32
N GLN A 23 20.04 -11.79 -8.27
CA GLN A 23 21.42 -11.87 -7.81
C GLN A 23 21.57 -11.86 -6.28
N THR A 24 20.53 -11.50 -5.53
CA THR A 24 20.54 -11.48 -4.05
C THR A 24 19.88 -12.70 -3.40
N SER A 25 19.21 -13.55 -4.17
CA SER A 25 18.63 -14.82 -3.71
C SER A 25 19.05 -15.88 -4.71
N GLY A 26 20.04 -16.70 -4.36
CA GLY A 26 20.74 -17.66 -5.24
C GLY A 26 19.87 -18.75 -5.89
N TYR A 27 18.91 -18.34 -6.72
CA TYR A 27 18.12 -19.19 -7.59
C TYR A 27 18.63 -18.99 -9.02
N ILE A 28 19.25 -20.04 -9.56
CA ILE A 28 19.55 -20.16 -10.99
C ILE A 28 18.21 -20.30 -11.70
N VAL A 29 17.88 -19.33 -12.55
CA VAL A 29 16.78 -19.45 -13.51
C VAL A 29 17.36 -20.10 -14.77
N ASP A 30 16.81 -21.26 -15.12
CA ASP A 30 17.13 -22.02 -16.33
C ASP A 30 16.92 -21.14 -17.59
N SER A 31 17.90 -21.14 -18.49
CA SER A 31 18.09 -20.10 -19.51
C SER A 31 17.24 -20.25 -20.78
N ASP A 32 16.30 -21.19 -20.84
CA ASP A 32 15.67 -21.59 -22.11
C ASP A 32 14.21 -21.17 -22.29
N VAL A 33 13.82 -19.95 -21.87
CA VAL A 33 12.54 -19.35 -22.29
C VAL A 33 12.76 -18.43 -23.49
N ASN A 34 12.58 -19.00 -24.68
CA ASN A 34 12.69 -18.31 -25.96
C ASN A 34 11.45 -17.41 -26.22
N ILE A 35 11.45 -16.18 -25.68
CA ILE A 35 10.37 -15.21 -25.93
C ILE A 35 10.60 -14.53 -27.28
N LYS A 36 9.79 -14.91 -28.27
CA LYS A 36 9.78 -14.27 -29.60
C LYS A 36 9.14 -12.87 -29.50
N VAL A 37 9.95 -11.84 -29.31
CA VAL A 37 9.50 -10.44 -29.31
C VAL A 37 9.18 -10.02 -30.76
N ARG A 38 7.91 -9.70 -31.05
CA ARG A 38 7.54 -9.06 -32.32
C ARG A 38 7.81 -7.55 -32.25
N PRO A 39 8.39 -6.94 -33.29
CA PRO A 39 8.64 -5.50 -33.31
C PRO A 39 7.33 -4.70 -33.33
N PHE A 40 7.29 -3.67 -32.48
CA PHE A 40 6.16 -2.76 -32.34
C PHE A 40 6.10 -1.79 -33.52
N HIS A 41 5.12 -1.97 -34.42
CA HIS A 41 4.85 -1.05 -35.53
C HIS A 41 4.01 0.13 -35.01
N ARG A 42 4.58 1.34 -34.95
CA ARG A 42 3.82 2.55 -34.61
C ARG A 42 2.88 2.91 -35.75
N SER A 43 1.58 2.72 -35.55
CA SER A 43 0.55 3.40 -36.35
C SER A 43 0.12 4.70 -35.65
N PRO A 44 -0.14 5.79 -36.38
CA PRO A 44 -0.55 7.06 -35.78
C PRO A 44 -1.96 6.96 -35.22
N ILE A 45 -2.11 7.28 -33.93
CA ILE A 45 -3.40 7.34 -33.24
C ILE A 45 -4.19 8.51 -33.82
N LYS A 46 -5.23 8.20 -34.62
CA LYS A 46 -6.32 9.14 -34.86
C LYS A 46 -7.08 9.31 -33.54
N GLN A 47 -7.25 10.55 -33.11
CA GLN A 47 -8.09 10.93 -31.97
C GLN A 47 -9.49 10.33 -32.12
N ALA A 48 -9.89 9.50 -31.17
CA ALA A 48 -11.28 9.14 -30.95
C ALA A 48 -11.59 9.46 -29.48
N ALA A 49 -12.15 10.65 -29.28
CA ALA A 49 -12.82 11.03 -28.06
C ALA A 49 -14.09 10.19 -27.93
N ALA A 50 -14.10 9.24 -26.99
CA ALA A 50 -15.30 8.66 -26.40
C ALA A 50 -14.90 8.02 -25.08
N ALA A 51 -14.94 8.80 -24.00
CA ALA A 51 -14.85 8.29 -22.65
C ALA A 51 -16.13 7.49 -22.35
N THR A 52 -16.09 6.18 -22.54
CA THR A 52 -17.12 5.29 -22.01
C THR A 52 -16.97 5.28 -20.49
N ALA A 53 -17.82 6.04 -19.81
CA ALA A 53 -17.95 6.03 -18.37
C ALA A 53 -18.30 4.61 -17.91
N LEU A 54 -17.32 3.91 -17.32
CA LEU A 54 -17.57 2.66 -16.60
C LEU A 54 -18.45 3.00 -15.39
N GLN A 55 -19.71 2.57 -15.43
CA GLN A 55 -20.64 2.71 -14.32
C GLN A 55 -20.18 1.84 -13.15
N LEU A 56 -19.71 2.51 -12.09
CA LEU A 56 -19.46 1.91 -10.79
C LEU A 56 -20.82 1.50 -10.15
N PRO A 57 -20.90 0.34 -9.47
CA PRO A 57 -22.12 -0.05 -8.75
C PRO A 57 -22.47 0.99 -7.69
N SER A 58 -23.76 1.27 -7.51
CA SER A 58 -24.32 2.26 -6.59
C SER A 58 -23.76 2.11 -5.17
N GLN A 59 -22.77 2.93 -4.83
CA GLN A 59 -22.20 3.06 -3.49
C GLN A 59 -23.16 3.89 -2.63
N GLN A 60 -23.53 3.36 -1.47
CA GLN A 60 -24.19 4.12 -0.41
C GLN A 60 -23.27 5.30 -0.03
N LYS A 61 -23.75 6.53 -0.27
CA LYS A 61 -22.97 7.77 -0.12
C LYS A 61 -22.57 8.01 1.34
N SER A 62 -21.42 7.48 1.76
CA SER A 62 -20.64 8.10 2.83
C SER A 62 -20.28 9.51 2.34
N LYS A 63 -20.77 10.55 3.01
CA LYS A 63 -20.32 11.93 2.76
C LYS A 63 -18.85 11.99 3.15
N SER A 64 -17.97 11.91 2.15
CA SER A 64 -16.59 12.36 2.31
C SER A 64 -16.63 13.86 2.62
N VAL A 65 -15.91 14.26 3.66
CA VAL A 65 -15.77 15.66 4.06
C VAL A 65 -14.33 16.05 3.73
N ALA A 66 -14.16 17.21 3.09
CA ALA A 66 -12.82 17.77 2.91
C ALA A 66 -12.18 18.06 4.28
N LEU A 67 -10.86 18.17 4.30
CA LEU A 67 -10.16 18.55 5.53
C LEU A 67 -10.66 19.92 5.99
N ASP A 68 -10.90 20.03 7.29
CA ASP A 68 -11.30 21.27 7.94
C ASP A 68 -10.05 22.09 8.30
N PRO A 69 -9.85 23.31 7.73
CA PRO A 69 -8.72 24.17 8.07
C PRO A 69 -8.65 24.58 9.55
N SER A 70 -9.76 24.46 10.32
CA SER A 70 -9.74 24.73 11.76
C SER A 70 -9.14 23.58 12.57
N GLN A 71 -9.11 22.37 12.02
CA GLN A 71 -8.57 21.17 12.66
C GLN A 71 -7.17 20.82 12.14
N TYR A 72 -6.87 21.17 10.89
CA TYR A 72 -5.64 20.81 10.22
C TYR A 72 -4.81 22.04 9.85
N ASN A 73 -3.50 21.97 10.08
CA ASN A 73 -2.57 22.98 9.62
C ASN A 73 -2.35 22.84 8.10
N ALA A 74 -3.08 23.63 7.32
CA ALA A 74 -3.04 23.59 5.85
C ALA A 74 -1.63 23.81 5.27
N ALA A 75 -0.79 24.62 5.92
CA ALA A 75 0.58 24.85 5.47
C ALA A 75 1.45 23.60 5.62
N ARG A 76 1.31 22.85 6.73
CA ARG A 76 2.00 21.58 6.93
C ARG A 76 1.53 20.51 5.94
N ILE A 77 0.23 20.41 5.70
CA ILE A 77 -0.33 19.50 4.69
C ILE A 77 0.28 19.78 3.31
N LYS A 78 0.29 21.04 2.87
CA LYS A 78 0.87 21.44 1.58
C LYS A 78 2.37 21.16 1.51
N ARG A 79 3.13 21.39 2.59
CA ARG A 79 4.56 21.07 2.62
C ARG A 79 4.82 19.56 2.62
N GLY A 80 3.99 18.76 3.28
CA GLY A 80 4.05 17.30 3.20
C GLY A 80 3.76 16.78 1.78
N GLN A 81 2.79 17.40 1.08
CA GLN A 81 2.51 17.11 -0.33
C GLN A 81 3.67 17.54 -1.23
N GLN A 82 4.31 18.68 -0.97
CA GLN A 82 5.50 19.12 -1.70
C GLN A 82 6.67 18.17 -1.49
N PHE A 83 6.93 17.78 -0.23
CA PHE A 83 7.96 16.79 0.08
C PHE A 83 7.72 15.47 -0.66
N PHE A 84 6.46 15.02 -0.75
CA PHE A 84 6.13 13.85 -1.56
C PHE A 84 6.49 14.05 -3.03
N GLN A 85 6.13 15.19 -3.62
CA GLN A 85 6.43 15.48 -5.03
C GLN A 85 7.94 15.51 -5.30
N ASP A 86 8.72 16.12 -4.40
CA ASP A 86 10.17 16.21 -4.52
C ASP A 86 10.86 14.83 -4.40
N ASN A 87 10.22 13.87 -3.71
CA ASN A 87 10.77 12.54 -3.42
C ASN A 87 9.91 11.41 -3.99
N MET A 88 9.06 11.69 -4.97
CA MET A 88 7.96 10.81 -5.38
C MET A 88 8.45 9.42 -5.81
N VAL A 89 9.53 9.35 -6.58
CA VAL A 89 10.07 8.06 -7.06
C VAL A 89 10.56 7.20 -5.89
N ALA A 90 11.27 7.81 -4.93
CA ALA A 90 11.78 7.12 -3.76
C ALA A 90 10.65 6.61 -2.86
N ILE A 91 9.66 7.48 -2.59
CA ILE A 91 8.49 7.13 -1.77
C ILE A 91 7.62 6.07 -2.46
N ALA A 92 7.33 6.22 -3.76
CA ALA A 92 6.52 5.26 -4.51
C ALA A 92 7.20 3.88 -4.61
N ASN A 93 8.53 3.84 -4.77
CA ASN A 93 9.29 2.60 -4.72
C ASN A 93 9.14 1.92 -3.34
N SER A 94 9.24 2.70 -2.26
CA SER A 94 9.04 2.18 -0.89
C SER A 94 7.64 1.59 -0.68
N TRP A 95 6.60 2.23 -1.24
CA TRP A 95 5.23 1.71 -1.22
C TRP A 95 5.09 0.39 -1.96
N GLY A 96 5.77 0.25 -3.11
CA GLY A 96 5.79 -1.01 -3.86
C GLY A 96 6.38 -2.16 -3.04
N ILE A 97 7.51 -1.91 -2.38
CA ILE A 97 8.18 -2.90 -1.51
C ILE A 97 7.26 -3.30 -0.35
N ILE A 98 6.66 -2.33 0.35
CA ILE A 98 5.87 -2.64 1.53
C ILE A 98 4.54 -3.32 1.21
N ILE A 99 3.94 -3.02 0.05
CA ILE A 99 2.75 -3.73 -0.42
C ILE A 99 3.05 -5.22 -0.63
N VAL A 100 4.23 -5.55 -1.16
CA VAL A 100 4.66 -6.94 -1.35
C VAL A 100 5.00 -7.59 0.00
N ALA A 101 5.77 -6.90 0.85
CA ALA A 101 6.11 -7.38 2.18
C ALA A 101 4.87 -7.61 3.04
N GLY A 102 3.82 -6.81 2.84
CA GLY A 102 2.56 -6.90 3.56
C GLY A 102 1.81 -8.23 3.40
N PHE A 103 2.11 -9.03 2.38
CA PHE A 103 1.56 -10.39 2.27
C PHE A 103 2.13 -11.36 3.31
N ALA A 104 3.23 -11.00 3.99
CA ALA A 104 3.77 -11.75 5.11
C ALA A 104 2.99 -11.52 6.42
N ASP A 105 2.23 -10.43 6.54
CA ASP A 105 1.34 -10.18 7.70
C ASP A 105 0.07 -11.02 7.52
N THR A 106 -0.17 -11.96 8.43
CA THR A 106 -1.28 -12.92 8.34
C THR A 106 -2.64 -12.25 8.52
N GLU A 107 -2.75 -11.17 9.30
CA GLU A 107 -4.00 -10.42 9.49
C GLU A 107 -4.33 -9.59 8.25
N MET A 108 -3.34 -8.93 7.67
CA MET A 108 -3.48 -8.16 6.44
C MET A 108 -3.76 -9.11 5.26
N ALA A 109 -3.03 -10.22 5.14
CA ALA A 109 -3.29 -11.24 4.13
C ALA A 109 -4.71 -11.81 4.27
N SER A 110 -5.16 -12.10 5.49
CA SER A 110 -6.54 -12.55 5.76
C SER A 110 -7.57 -11.51 5.30
N ALA A 111 -7.36 -10.23 5.63
CA ALA A 111 -8.23 -9.15 5.21
C ALA A 111 -8.30 -9.05 3.68
N LEU A 112 -7.16 -9.07 2.99
CA LEU A 112 -7.06 -9.02 1.53
C LEU A 112 -7.77 -10.19 0.85
N LEU A 113 -7.44 -11.42 1.27
CA LEU A 113 -7.97 -12.63 0.67
C LEU A 113 -9.48 -12.78 0.93
N SER A 114 -9.99 -12.28 2.06
CA SER A 114 -11.41 -12.33 2.40
C SER A 114 -12.32 -11.57 1.42
N THR A 115 -11.76 -10.61 0.67
CA THR A 115 -12.49 -9.77 -0.29
C THR A 115 -12.65 -10.41 -1.67
N LYS A 116 -11.86 -11.46 -1.99
CA LYS A 116 -11.71 -12.03 -3.35
C LYS A 116 -11.27 -11.01 -4.42
N ALA A 117 -10.75 -9.85 -4.01
CA ALA A 117 -10.24 -8.82 -4.92
C ALA A 117 -8.79 -9.08 -5.37
N THR A 118 -8.17 -10.16 -4.89
CA THR A 118 -6.77 -10.55 -5.15
C THR A 118 -6.60 -12.03 -5.50
N ASP A 119 -7.69 -12.74 -5.82
CA ASP A 119 -7.69 -14.18 -6.11
C ASP A 119 -7.14 -14.56 -7.50
N THR A 120 -6.88 -13.56 -8.35
CA THR A 120 -6.32 -13.71 -9.70
C THR A 120 -5.33 -12.57 -9.96
N ALA A 121 -4.35 -12.81 -10.84
CA ALA A 121 -3.34 -11.81 -11.20
C ALA A 121 -3.96 -10.50 -11.74
N GLU A 122 -4.99 -10.60 -12.58
CA GLU A 122 -5.68 -9.43 -13.15
C GLU A 122 -6.39 -8.59 -12.06
N LYS A 123 -7.11 -9.25 -11.13
CA LYS A 123 -7.77 -8.52 -10.03
C LYS A 123 -6.76 -7.90 -9.08
N ALA A 124 -5.69 -8.62 -8.76
CA ALA A 124 -4.59 -8.09 -7.96
C ALA A 124 -3.96 -6.85 -8.63
N GLN A 125 -3.67 -6.92 -9.94
CA GLN A 125 -3.15 -5.78 -10.69
C GLN A 125 -4.10 -4.57 -10.61
N LYS A 126 -5.40 -4.75 -10.88
CA LYS A 126 -6.40 -3.67 -10.80
C LYS A 126 -6.45 -3.06 -9.40
N ARG A 127 -6.41 -3.90 -8.35
CA ARG A 127 -6.39 -3.46 -6.96
C ARG A 127 -5.17 -2.58 -6.67
N TYR A 128 -3.98 -3.02 -7.03
CA TYR A 128 -2.76 -2.27 -6.70
C TYR A 128 -2.58 -1.02 -7.54
N ILE A 129 -2.99 -1.02 -8.82
CA ILE A 129 -3.08 0.22 -9.60
C ILE A 129 -4.02 1.21 -8.92
N ARG A 130 -5.18 0.74 -8.44
CA ARG A 130 -6.12 1.59 -7.71
C ARG A 130 -5.51 2.16 -6.43
N THR A 131 -4.82 1.33 -5.64
CA THR A 131 -4.12 1.80 -4.42
C THR A 131 -3.09 2.88 -4.74
N PHE A 132 -2.24 2.67 -5.74
CA PHE A 132 -1.27 3.69 -6.17
C PHE A 132 -1.94 4.98 -6.65
N GLN A 133 -3.04 4.87 -7.40
CA GLN A 133 -3.81 6.04 -7.83
C GLN A 133 -4.38 6.81 -6.63
N ASP A 134 -5.02 6.12 -5.69
CA ASP A 134 -5.59 6.75 -4.49
C ASP A 134 -4.47 7.46 -3.67
N LEU A 135 -3.33 6.79 -3.46
CA LEU A 135 -2.16 7.39 -2.80
C LEU A 135 -1.66 8.64 -3.55
N LEU A 136 -1.48 8.57 -4.87
CA LEU A 136 -1.05 9.71 -5.67
C LEU A 136 -2.01 10.89 -5.53
N TYR A 137 -3.31 10.65 -5.58
CA TYR A 137 -4.28 11.74 -5.43
C TYR A 137 -4.20 12.40 -4.06
N TRP A 138 -4.07 11.63 -2.97
CA TRP A 138 -3.95 12.19 -1.62
C TRP A 138 -2.72 13.08 -1.45
N HIS A 139 -1.64 12.78 -2.16
CA HIS A 139 -0.38 13.53 -2.06
C HIS A 139 -0.23 14.65 -3.09
N THR A 140 -1.10 14.73 -4.10
CA THR A 140 -0.96 15.70 -5.20
C THR A 140 -2.17 16.61 -5.40
N GLN A 141 -3.34 16.25 -4.87
CA GLN A 141 -4.57 17.03 -5.03
C GLN A 141 -4.92 17.78 -3.75
N ASP A 142 -5.73 18.83 -3.89
CA ASP A 142 -6.18 19.61 -2.74
C ASP A 142 -7.07 18.76 -1.82
N LEU A 143 -6.69 18.63 -0.56
CA LEU A 143 -7.46 17.90 0.46
C LEU A 143 -8.53 18.77 1.12
N PHE A 144 -8.49 20.09 0.91
CA PHE A 144 -9.43 21.06 1.46
C PHE A 144 -10.56 21.43 0.50
N ASP A 145 -10.47 21.07 -0.80
CA ASP A 145 -11.59 21.23 -1.75
C ASP A 145 -12.51 20.00 -1.70
N PRO A 146 -13.80 20.13 -1.29
CA PRO A 146 -14.76 19.03 -1.30
C PRO A 146 -14.99 18.37 -2.67
N ARG A 147 -14.64 19.05 -3.76
CA ARG A 147 -14.77 18.54 -5.13
C ARG A 147 -13.53 17.76 -5.59
N SER A 148 -12.46 17.80 -4.81
CA SER A 148 -11.20 17.12 -5.12
C SER A 148 -11.39 15.61 -5.28
N PRO A 149 -10.74 14.97 -6.27
CA PRO A 149 -10.69 13.53 -6.38
C PRO A 149 -10.16 12.83 -5.12
N ALA A 150 -9.19 13.45 -4.43
CA ALA A 150 -8.57 12.89 -3.23
C ALA A 150 -9.58 12.76 -2.09
N VAL A 151 -10.38 13.79 -1.85
CA VAL A 151 -11.45 13.80 -0.82
C VAL A 151 -12.42 12.66 -1.09
N ARG A 152 -12.98 12.61 -2.30
CA ARG A 152 -13.89 11.52 -2.71
C ARG A 152 -13.29 10.12 -2.50
N GLN A 153 -12.01 9.93 -2.83
CA GLN A 153 -11.33 8.64 -2.65
C GLN A 153 -11.07 8.31 -1.19
N LEU A 154 -10.68 9.27 -0.35
CA LEU A 154 -10.51 9.06 1.10
C LEU A 154 -11.80 8.51 1.71
N GLY A 155 -12.94 9.13 1.43
CA GLY A 155 -14.23 8.66 1.94
C GLY A 155 -14.61 7.28 1.40
N ALA A 156 -14.34 7.01 0.11
CA ALA A 156 -14.58 5.70 -0.48
C ALA A 156 -13.72 4.60 0.15
N VAL A 157 -12.44 4.86 0.38
CA VAL A 157 -11.48 3.93 0.99
C VAL A 157 -11.82 3.69 2.46
N LYS A 158 -12.13 4.74 3.24
CA LYS A 158 -12.66 4.61 4.61
C LYS A 158 -13.88 3.69 4.66
N SER A 159 -14.86 3.94 3.80
CA SER A 159 -16.09 3.14 3.75
C SER A 159 -15.80 1.68 3.37
N MET A 160 -14.89 1.46 2.41
CA MET A 160 -14.44 0.12 2.03
C MET A 160 -13.78 -0.63 3.19
N HIS A 161 -12.83 -0.02 3.91
CA HIS A 161 -12.15 -0.66 5.04
C HIS A 161 -13.11 -0.99 6.18
N ASN A 162 -14.04 -0.08 6.50
CA ASN A 162 -15.10 -0.34 7.49
C ASN A 162 -15.95 -1.56 7.13
N ARG A 163 -16.38 -1.67 5.86
CA ARG A 163 -17.12 -2.86 5.39
C ARG A 163 -16.29 -4.14 5.45
N ALA A 164 -15.01 -4.06 5.10
CA ALA A 164 -14.10 -5.21 5.14
C ALA A 164 -13.92 -5.71 6.58
N ALA A 165 -13.65 -4.81 7.54
CA ALA A 165 -13.52 -5.15 8.95
C ALA A 165 -14.79 -5.79 9.52
N ALA A 166 -15.97 -5.21 9.25
CA ALA A 166 -17.25 -5.79 9.65
C ALA A 166 -17.44 -7.21 9.09
N SER A 167 -17.09 -7.44 7.81
CA SER A 167 -17.18 -8.76 7.19
C SER A 167 -16.23 -9.78 7.83
N ILE A 168 -15.00 -9.38 8.17
CA ILE A 168 -14.00 -10.25 8.80
C ILE A 168 -14.46 -10.68 10.19
N VAL A 169 -14.92 -9.74 11.02
CA VAL A 169 -15.43 -10.04 12.37
C VAL A 169 -16.67 -10.90 12.34
N ALA A 170 -17.63 -10.61 11.44
CA ALA A 170 -18.83 -11.43 11.28
C ALA A 170 -18.48 -12.89 10.89
N LYS A 171 -17.48 -13.09 10.03
CA LYS A 171 -16.98 -14.43 9.66
C LYS A 171 -16.26 -15.11 10.82
N ALA A 172 -15.44 -14.38 11.58
CA ALA A 172 -14.73 -14.91 12.76
C ALA A 172 -15.69 -15.47 13.83
N ASN A 173 -16.86 -14.85 13.99
CA ASN A 173 -17.87 -15.29 14.96
C ASN A 173 -18.73 -16.47 14.46
N ASN A 174 -18.67 -16.84 13.17
CA ASN A 174 -19.48 -17.92 12.62
C ASN A 174 -18.73 -19.26 12.63
N LYS A 175 -18.94 -20.06 13.70
CA LYS A 175 -18.32 -21.40 13.89
C LYS A 175 -18.53 -22.41 12.75
N SER A 176 -19.46 -22.16 11.82
CA SER A 176 -19.74 -23.02 10.66
C SER A 176 -18.97 -22.64 9.39
N SER A 177 -18.20 -21.53 9.42
CA SER A 177 -17.57 -21.04 8.19
C SER A 177 -16.39 -21.94 7.79
N LYS A 178 -16.52 -22.57 6.61
CA LYS A 178 -15.44 -23.34 5.98
C LYS A 178 -14.26 -22.40 5.76
N CYS A 179 -13.04 -22.83 6.12
CA CYS A 179 -11.87 -21.97 5.97
C CYS A 179 -11.80 -21.44 4.52
N PRO A 180 -11.76 -20.10 4.33
CA PRO A 180 -11.83 -19.52 2.99
C PRO A 180 -10.55 -19.78 2.17
N PHE A 181 -9.51 -20.33 2.81
CA PHE A 181 -8.21 -20.60 2.21
C PHE A 181 -8.10 -22.07 1.79
N SER A 182 -7.61 -22.29 0.57
CA SER A 182 -7.21 -23.63 0.13
C SER A 182 -6.08 -24.17 1.00
N SER A 183 -5.92 -25.48 1.06
CA SER A 183 -4.79 -26.11 1.77
C SER A 183 -3.43 -25.61 1.28
N ALA A 184 -3.30 -25.30 -0.02
CA ALA A 184 -2.09 -24.73 -0.60
C ALA A 184 -1.81 -23.31 -0.06
N ALA A 185 -2.83 -22.44 0.01
CA ALA A 185 -2.68 -21.08 0.54
C ALA A 185 -2.31 -21.07 2.04
N ARG A 186 -2.87 -22.02 2.81
CA ARG A 186 -2.55 -22.20 4.24
C ARG A 186 -1.10 -22.61 4.46
N ASN A 187 -0.60 -23.53 3.64
CA ASN A 187 0.77 -24.03 3.75
C ASN A 187 1.82 -22.99 3.31
N LEU A 188 1.49 -22.16 2.31
CA LEU A 188 2.42 -21.15 1.78
C LEU A 188 2.64 -19.96 2.72
N VAL A 189 1.60 -19.51 3.42
CA VAL A 189 1.65 -18.27 4.24
C VAL A 189 1.51 -18.58 5.74
N LYS A 190 1.52 -19.85 6.14
CA LYS A 190 1.18 -20.31 7.50
C LYS A 190 -0.11 -19.65 8.02
N LEU A 191 -1.09 -19.43 7.12
CA LEU A 191 -2.35 -18.79 7.48
C LEU A 191 -3.08 -19.70 8.47
N THR A 192 -3.22 -19.25 9.71
CA THR A 192 -4.17 -19.84 10.64
C THR A 192 -5.57 -19.53 10.11
N CYS A 193 -6.33 -20.57 9.77
CA CYS A 193 -7.77 -20.37 9.61
C CYS A 193 -8.29 -19.89 10.96
N PRO A 194 -9.12 -18.84 11.02
CA PRO A 194 -9.61 -18.32 12.31
C PRO A 194 -10.44 -19.32 13.13
N HIS A 195 -10.64 -20.55 12.62
CA HIS A 195 -11.57 -21.56 13.13
C HIS A 195 -10.89 -22.92 13.44
N THR A 196 -9.60 -23.10 13.12
CA THR A 196 -8.93 -24.42 13.25
C THR A 196 -7.90 -24.50 14.37
N SER A 197 -7.38 -23.38 14.83
CA SER A 197 -6.66 -23.27 16.10
C SER A 197 -7.62 -22.65 17.10
N GLY A 198 -7.66 -23.08 18.36
CA GLY A 198 -8.50 -22.50 19.42
C GLY A 198 -8.24 -21.01 19.75
N THR A 199 -7.60 -20.27 18.85
CA THR A 199 -7.45 -18.82 18.81
C THR A 199 -8.80 -18.19 18.47
N LYS A 200 -9.38 -17.45 19.41
CA LYS A 200 -10.56 -16.61 19.14
C LYS A 200 -10.17 -15.58 18.08
N GLY A 201 -10.88 -15.54 16.95
CA GLY A 201 -10.72 -14.45 15.97
C GLY A 201 -11.11 -13.10 16.59
N PRO A 202 -10.88 -11.97 15.87
CA PRO A 202 -11.19 -10.64 16.40
C PRO A 202 -12.68 -10.55 16.73
N SER A 203 -13.00 -10.33 18.01
CA SER A 203 -14.37 -10.20 18.51
C SER A 203 -14.88 -8.76 18.42
N ASN A 204 -13.98 -7.78 18.47
CA ASN A 204 -14.28 -6.36 18.44
C ASN A 204 -13.89 -5.76 17.08
N GLN A 205 -14.89 -5.27 16.33
CA GLN A 205 -14.67 -4.63 15.03
C GLN A 205 -13.89 -3.33 15.14
N ALA A 206 -14.16 -2.50 16.15
CA ALA A 206 -13.51 -1.21 16.33
C ALA A 206 -12.01 -1.39 16.60
N GLU A 207 -11.66 -2.26 17.53
CA GLU A 207 -10.27 -2.58 17.86
C GLU A 207 -9.52 -3.20 16.66
N PHE A 208 -10.16 -4.13 15.96
CA PHE A 208 -9.57 -4.76 14.77
C PHE A 208 -9.28 -3.75 13.66
N ILE A 209 -10.24 -2.88 13.32
CA ILE A 209 -10.02 -1.90 12.25
C ILE A 209 -8.96 -0.86 12.64
N GLN A 210 -8.94 -0.38 13.89
CA GLN A 210 -7.92 0.56 14.36
C GLN A 210 -6.53 -0.05 14.23
N SER A 211 -6.35 -1.28 14.72
CA SER A 211 -5.07 -2.01 14.68
C SER A 211 -4.56 -2.24 13.25
N VAL A 212 -5.40 -2.77 12.36
CA VAL A 212 -5.01 -3.06 10.98
C VAL A 212 -4.76 -1.77 10.18
N MET A 213 -5.59 -0.74 10.35
CA MET A 213 -5.41 0.53 9.64
C MET A 213 -4.14 1.26 10.11
N ALA A 214 -3.87 1.25 11.42
CA ALA A 214 -2.63 1.80 11.98
C ALA A 214 -1.40 1.08 11.40
N ARG A 215 -1.31 -0.25 11.49
CA ARG A 215 -0.17 -1.00 10.92
C ARG A 215 0.00 -0.80 9.41
N THR A 216 -1.11 -0.71 8.68
CA THR A 216 -1.09 -0.39 7.24
C THR A 216 -0.51 1.00 6.98
N GLN A 217 -0.91 2.01 7.75
CA GLN A 217 -0.36 3.37 7.68
C GLN A 217 1.14 3.36 8.03
N ALA A 218 1.56 2.64 9.08
CA ALA A 218 2.96 2.45 9.48
C ALA A 218 3.81 2.02 8.30
N SER A 219 3.34 0.97 7.64
CA SER A 219 4.00 0.31 6.53
C SER A 219 4.28 1.32 5.40
N PHE A 220 3.32 2.17 5.05
CA PHE A 220 3.51 3.17 3.99
C PHE A 220 4.55 4.26 4.31
N VAL A 221 4.85 4.51 5.58
CA VAL A 221 5.86 5.50 5.99
C VAL A 221 7.18 4.87 6.46
N ALA A 222 7.17 3.58 6.82
CA ALA A 222 8.23 2.89 7.56
C ALA A 222 9.63 3.07 6.96
N MET A 223 9.79 2.79 5.67
CA MET A 223 11.10 2.81 5.03
C MET A 223 11.70 4.22 4.99
N VAL A 224 10.87 5.22 4.68
CA VAL A 224 11.33 6.62 4.55
C VAL A 224 11.53 7.29 5.90
N VAL A 225 10.81 6.89 6.96
CA VAL A 225 11.04 7.43 8.31
C VAL A 225 12.24 6.81 9.01
N THR A 226 12.49 5.51 8.81
CA THR A 226 13.60 4.80 9.46
C THR A 226 14.93 4.99 8.74
N ASN A 227 14.92 4.99 7.42
CA ASN A 227 16.14 5.09 6.63
C ASN A 227 16.03 6.07 5.45
N PRO A 228 15.72 7.35 5.71
CA PRO A 228 15.52 8.34 4.64
C PRO A 228 16.74 8.49 3.73
N LYS A 229 17.95 8.45 4.30
CA LYS A 229 19.20 8.64 3.54
C LYS A 229 19.45 7.56 2.50
N SER A 230 19.12 6.29 2.77
CA SER A 230 19.24 5.22 1.76
C SER A 230 18.27 5.37 0.60
N PHE A 231 17.21 6.16 0.78
CA PHE A 231 16.27 6.53 -0.28
C PHE A 231 16.62 7.88 -0.94
N GLY A 232 17.79 8.45 -0.63
CA GLY A 232 18.22 9.76 -1.14
C GLY A 232 17.51 10.95 -0.51
N ILE A 233 16.81 10.76 0.61
CA ILE A 233 16.03 11.78 1.30
C ILE A 233 16.89 12.40 2.41
N TYR A 234 17.14 13.72 2.31
CA TYR A 234 17.94 14.47 3.27
C TYR A 234 17.17 15.60 3.98
N ASP A 235 16.02 16.02 3.45
CA ASP A 235 15.18 17.05 4.05
C ASP A 235 14.40 16.52 5.26
N GLN A 236 14.92 16.74 6.46
CA GLN A 236 14.23 16.33 7.68
C GLN A 236 12.94 17.12 7.95
N ARG A 237 12.93 18.42 7.67
CA ARG A 237 11.74 19.24 7.96
C ARG A 237 10.58 18.84 7.05
N GLY A 238 10.86 18.60 5.78
CA GLY A 238 9.87 18.05 4.86
C GLY A 238 9.39 16.66 5.27
N LEU A 239 10.26 15.80 5.81
CA LEU A 239 9.87 14.49 6.33
C LEU A 239 8.91 14.60 7.53
N GLU A 240 9.12 15.56 8.44
CA GLU A 240 8.18 15.82 9.54
C GLU A 240 6.82 16.30 9.05
N ASP A 241 6.78 17.15 8.02
CA ASP A 241 5.54 17.59 7.40
C ASP A 241 4.86 16.48 6.58
N PHE A 242 5.63 15.56 5.98
CA PHE A 242 5.11 14.34 5.35
C PHE A 242 4.48 13.38 6.35
N VAL A 243 5.10 13.21 7.53
CA VAL A 243 4.49 12.44 8.63
C VAL A 243 3.21 13.12 9.13
N TYR A 244 3.19 14.46 9.23
CA TYR A 244 1.96 15.19 9.57
C TYR A 244 0.85 15.02 8.52
N LEU A 245 1.19 15.01 7.23
CA LEU A 245 0.25 14.66 6.16
C LEU A 245 -0.34 13.27 6.39
N TRP A 246 0.50 12.26 6.66
CA TRP A 246 0.03 10.91 6.96
C TRP A 246 -0.83 10.82 8.22
N TRP A 247 -0.53 11.60 9.27
CA TRP A 247 -1.40 11.70 10.44
C TRP A 247 -2.80 12.19 10.07
N ALA A 248 -2.91 13.27 9.29
CA ALA A 248 -4.19 13.80 8.83
C ALA A 248 -4.93 12.79 7.95
N LEU A 249 -4.25 12.14 7.00
CA LEU A 249 -4.84 11.08 6.17
C LEU A 249 -5.35 9.92 7.03
N GLY A 250 -4.61 9.52 8.07
CA GLY A 250 -5.00 8.49 9.02
C GLY A 250 -6.29 8.84 9.75
N LYS A 251 -6.40 10.05 10.29
CA LYS A 251 -7.63 10.53 10.95
C LYS A 251 -8.82 10.51 9.99
N GLU A 252 -8.62 10.99 8.77
CA GLU A 252 -9.67 10.99 7.75
C GLU A 252 -10.10 9.56 7.36
N LEU A 253 -9.16 8.62 7.30
CA LEU A 253 -9.44 7.19 7.11
C LEU A 253 -10.11 6.52 8.32
N GLY A 254 -10.18 7.21 9.47
CA GLY A 254 -10.85 6.74 10.69
C GLY A 254 -9.92 6.18 11.76
N ILE A 255 -8.61 6.39 11.65
CA ILE A 255 -7.65 6.04 12.70
C ILE A 255 -7.77 7.06 13.84
N GLU A 256 -8.09 6.60 15.04
CA GLU A 256 -8.16 7.46 16.22
C GLU A 256 -6.75 7.90 16.66
N ASP A 257 -6.65 9.08 17.30
CA ASP A 257 -5.36 9.69 17.63
C ASP A 257 -4.47 8.79 18.51
N GLU A 258 -5.07 7.94 19.36
CA GLU A 258 -4.34 6.99 20.21
C GLU A 258 -3.67 5.85 19.43
N TYR A 259 -4.19 5.48 18.25
CA TYR A 259 -3.59 4.48 17.36
C TYR A 259 -2.75 5.10 16.24
N ASN A 260 -2.88 6.40 16.01
CA ASN A 260 -2.22 7.09 14.90
C ASN A 260 -0.75 7.39 15.21
N MET A 261 0.15 6.49 14.83
CA MET A 261 1.59 6.63 15.09
C MET A 261 2.24 7.84 14.40
N CYS A 262 1.57 8.42 13.40
CA CYS A 262 2.08 9.59 12.70
C CYS A 262 1.88 10.89 13.51
N SER A 263 1.42 10.81 14.76
CA SER A 263 1.31 11.94 15.70
C SER A 263 2.61 12.76 15.81
N SER A 264 3.77 12.12 15.66
CA SER A 264 5.05 12.80 15.43
C SER A 264 6.02 11.91 14.65
N LEU A 265 7.05 12.51 14.05
CA LEU A 265 8.13 11.74 13.42
C LEU A 265 8.85 10.82 14.42
N ALA A 266 9.03 11.26 15.67
CA ALA A 266 9.64 10.46 16.72
C ALA A 266 8.76 9.24 17.06
N THR A 267 7.45 9.44 17.18
CA THR A 267 6.47 8.36 17.41
C THR A 267 6.49 7.35 16.26
N ALA A 268 6.45 7.83 15.02
CA ALA A 268 6.48 6.96 13.84
C ALA A 268 7.77 6.13 13.78
N LYS A 269 8.94 6.75 14.03
CA LYS A 269 10.22 6.04 14.10
C LYS A 269 10.26 4.97 15.19
N LYS A 270 9.78 5.33 16.39
CA LYS A 270 9.73 4.41 17.53
C LYS A 270 8.83 3.21 17.23
N PHE A 271 7.61 3.47 16.75
CA PHE A 271 6.65 2.41 16.41
C PHE A 271 7.26 1.41 15.43
N VAL A 272 7.85 1.91 14.35
CA VAL A 272 8.45 1.05 13.33
C VAL A 272 9.64 0.26 13.89
N ALA A 273 10.49 0.87 14.73
CA ALA A 273 11.58 0.17 15.40
C ALA A 273 11.08 -0.93 16.36
N ASP A 274 10.01 -0.66 17.11
CA ASP A 274 9.40 -1.62 18.03
C ASP A 274 8.77 -2.79 17.26
N GLU A 275 8.13 -2.53 16.12
CA GLU A 275 7.55 -3.57 15.25
C GLU A 275 8.62 -4.45 14.57
N TYR A 276 9.75 -3.86 14.16
CA TYR A 276 10.88 -4.64 13.63
C TYR A 276 11.58 -5.47 14.73
N THR A 277 11.76 -4.92 15.92
CA THR A 277 12.48 -5.63 17.01
C THR A 277 11.64 -6.77 17.61
N THR A 278 10.34 -6.56 17.80
CA THR A 278 9.44 -7.60 18.33
C THR A 278 9.27 -8.77 17.37
N ASN A 279 9.32 -8.53 16.06
CA ASN A 279 9.19 -9.57 15.04
C ASN A 279 10.52 -10.23 14.61
N THR A 280 11.68 -9.62 14.88
CA THR A 280 13.01 -10.19 14.56
C THR A 280 13.67 -10.92 15.71
N ALA A 281 13.38 -10.56 16.97
CA ALA A 281 13.94 -11.23 18.15
C ALA A 281 13.67 -12.75 18.21
N PRO A 282 12.50 -13.28 17.80
CA PRO A 282 12.27 -14.73 17.74
C PRO A 282 12.97 -15.41 16.55
N ALA A 283 13.29 -14.66 15.49
CA ALA A 283 13.84 -15.21 14.24
C ALA A 283 15.38 -15.29 14.23
N LEU A 284 16.06 -14.58 15.13
CA LEU A 284 17.51 -14.62 15.31
C LEU A 284 17.95 -15.46 16.54
N ALA A 285 16.98 -15.96 17.32
CA ALA A 285 17.20 -16.82 18.48
C ALA A 285 17.01 -18.32 18.16
N ALA A 286 16.85 -18.68 16.88
CA ALA A 286 16.73 -20.04 16.37
C ALA A 286 17.80 -20.29 15.31
#